data_AF-A0A177D252-F1
#
_entry.id   AF-A0A177D252-F1
#
_cell.length_a   1.000
_cell.length_b   1.000
_cell.length_c   1.000
_cell.angle_alpha   90.00
_cell.angle_beta   90.00
_cell.angle_gamma   90.00
#
_symmetry.space_group_name_H-M   'P 1'
#
loop_
_entity.id
_entity.type
_entity.pdbx_description
1 polymer ?
#
loop_
_entity_poly.entity_id
_entity_poly.type
_entity_poly.pdbx_seq_one_letter_code
_entity_poly.pdbx_strand_id
1 'polypeptide(L)'
;MDPLVTNLVEPQDDSSQAPSKLAEDVKPEDDLLILKPVQERTQHDVSENLGFALTEEAVPAASVGAPPSESGNLDCATHHFTSNTAIADLVPELFTENIMAKVLRTAQAAMSSLPTAFPEIVPQQDNHDGSYSLREADFWTCGFFPGTMYSMLERLIKYPQRMHLSSSVDLKHLRNQLTILCRTWAEPIRGMDERTDTHDIGFIVMPALRTDWELFGNQQSLDSIVKAAHSLATRYVPTAGAIRSWDLLKKKNIEIIDQDENMIVIIDSMCNLDLLYYAAHHAQDSKLAEIATTHAATLLHSHLRPEPMLSASKDAYRGQWYSTCHVANIDPRTGELKQRITAQGYEHDSTWSRGQAWGILGYAETYMWTRDHRFLEAACGLAEYFLYRLKTSPVCVSCARYVPLWDFDAPIENEDEPLRDSSAGTIAANGMLLLSQALAGIGQTQLSLRFRNTALRIVQDTLSFALAPEKARLVSGSYHQIRAEETSPERRYDGMLKFGTANNNANARKRYANHGLVYGDYYLVEFGNRLLRTGLV
;
A
#
# COMPACT_ATOMS: atom_id res chain seq x y z
N MET A 1 -29.34 -11.79 64.64
CA MET A 1 -30.16 -10.88 65.45
C MET A 1 -30.90 -9.99 64.46
N ASP A 2 -32.22 -10.14 64.39
CA ASP A 2 -33.14 -9.11 63.88
C ASP A 2 -33.38 -8.09 65.03
N PRO A 3 -33.94 -6.86 64.82
CA PRO A 3 -35.21 -6.65 64.11
C PRO A 3 -35.31 -5.43 63.16
N LEU A 4 -35.96 -5.65 62.01
CA LEU A 4 -37.24 -5.07 61.53
C LEU A 4 -37.85 -3.76 62.12
N VAL A 5 -38.75 -3.16 61.29
CA VAL A 5 -39.86 -2.17 61.51
C VAL A 5 -39.62 -0.80 60.85
N THR A 6 -40.09 -0.51 59.62
CA THR A 6 -41.44 0.00 59.17
C THR A 6 -41.81 1.40 59.72
N ASN A 7 -42.53 2.33 59.04
CA ASN A 7 -43.42 2.26 57.86
C ASN A 7 -43.66 3.67 57.19
N LEU A 8 -44.00 3.67 55.89
CA LEU A 8 -44.99 4.51 55.15
C LEU A 8 -45.08 6.06 55.32
N VAL A 9 -45.16 6.78 54.19
CA VAL A 9 -46.36 7.53 53.69
C VAL A 9 -46.07 8.19 52.32
N GLU A 10 -46.97 7.97 51.36
CA GLU A 10 -47.16 8.65 50.05
C GLU A 10 -48.57 9.34 50.10
N PRO A 11 -49.03 10.22 49.16
CA PRO A 11 -48.94 10.01 47.71
C PRO A 11 -49.05 11.26 46.75
N GLN A 12 -49.14 11.00 45.43
CA GLN A 12 -49.73 11.82 44.32
C GLN A 12 -49.07 13.17 43.95
N ASP A 13 -49.06 13.68 42.70
CA ASP A 13 -49.42 13.24 41.32
C ASP A 13 -48.83 14.30 40.34
N ASP A 14 -48.67 14.19 39.02
CA ASP A 14 -48.78 13.14 37.97
C ASP A 14 -48.05 13.68 36.68
N SER A 15 -48.24 13.04 35.52
CA SER A 15 -48.20 13.59 34.15
C SER A 15 -46.95 13.41 33.29
N SER A 16 -46.78 12.15 32.84
CA SER A 16 -46.90 11.78 31.42
C SER A 16 -45.77 12.01 30.38
N GLN A 17 -45.73 11.06 29.44
CA GLN A 17 -45.15 11.07 28.08
C GLN A 17 -43.65 10.73 27.88
N ALA A 18 -43.41 9.46 27.55
CA ALA A 18 -42.40 9.07 26.57
C ALA A 18 -42.94 9.32 25.15
N PRO A 19 -42.08 9.77 24.22
CA PRO A 19 -41.67 8.98 23.06
C PRO A 19 -40.17 9.20 22.74
N SER A 20 -39.48 8.54 21.80
CA SER A 20 -39.70 7.32 21.00
C SER A 20 -38.33 6.88 20.45
N LYS A 21 -38.25 5.62 19.98
CA LYS A 21 -37.25 5.08 19.02
C LYS A 21 -36.24 6.10 18.46
N LEU A 22 -34.98 6.00 18.89
CA LEU A 22 -33.87 6.54 18.11
C LEU A 22 -33.72 5.70 16.83
N ALA A 23 -33.41 6.39 15.73
CA ALA A 23 -33.31 5.77 14.41
C ALA A 23 -32.14 4.80 14.32
N GLU A 24 -32.32 3.75 13.52
CA GLU A 24 -31.21 2.95 13.02
C GLU A 24 -30.46 3.80 11.99
N ASP A 25 -29.34 4.40 12.39
CA ASP A 25 -28.41 5.02 11.44
C ASP A 25 -27.84 3.94 10.52
N VAL A 26 -28.27 3.97 9.27
CA VAL A 26 -27.80 3.07 8.21
C VAL A 26 -26.33 3.34 7.97
N LYS A 27 -25.49 2.36 8.33
CA LYS A 27 -24.04 2.40 8.05
C LYS A 27 -23.81 2.48 6.53
N PRO A 28 -22.90 3.34 6.04
CA PRO A 28 -22.51 3.32 4.64
C PRO A 28 -21.68 2.07 4.34
N GLU A 29 -22.19 1.17 3.50
CA GLU A 29 -21.56 -0.10 3.15
C GLU A 29 -20.44 0.02 2.09
N ASP A 30 -19.23 -0.34 2.52
CA ASP A 30 -18.08 -0.88 1.78
C ASP A 30 -17.74 -0.42 0.35
N ASP A 31 -16.49 0.02 0.21
CA ASP A 31 -15.70 -0.16 -1.00
C ASP A 31 -15.25 -1.63 -1.11
N LEU A 32 -15.53 -2.27 -2.25
CA LEU A 32 -15.43 -3.72 -2.47
C LEU A 32 -16.28 -4.54 -1.47
N LEU A 33 -17.59 -4.68 -1.76
CA LEU A 33 -18.43 -5.69 -1.13
C LEU A 33 -17.93 -7.10 -1.50
N ILE A 34 -17.05 -7.67 -0.67
CA ILE A 34 -16.74 -9.11 -0.69
C ILE A 34 -17.88 -9.82 0.03
N LEU A 35 -18.99 -10.05 -0.69
CA LEU A 35 -20.15 -10.75 -0.14
C LEU A 35 -19.77 -12.21 0.13
N LYS A 36 -19.84 -12.62 1.40
CA LYS A 36 -19.80 -14.03 1.81
C LYS A 36 -21.12 -14.69 1.41
N PRO A 37 -21.13 -15.98 0.99
CA PRO A 37 -22.36 -16.64 0.57
C PRO A 37 -23.31 -16.84 1.76
N VAL A 38 -24.54 -16.36 1.63
CA VAL A 38 -25.63 -16.56 2.59
C VAL A 38 -26.48 -17.75 2.13
N GLN A 39 -26.80 -18.66 3.06
CA GLN A 39 -27.64 -19.82 2.79
C GLN A 39 -29.10 -19.43 2.51
N GLU A 40 -29.74 -20.16 1.60
CA GLU A 40 -31.08 -19.89 1.08
C GLU A 40 -32.18 -19.80 2.16
N ARG A 41 -33.09 -18.83 2.00
CA ARG A 41 -34.51 -18.97 2.40
C ARG A 41 -35.42 -18.31 1.37
N THR A 42 -36.65 -18.83 1.30
CA THR A 42 -37.58 -18.74 0.18
C THR A 42 -38.62 -17.62 0.26
N GLN A 43 -39.05 -17.16 -0.93
CA GLN A 43 -40.37 -16.62 -1.31
C GLN A 43 -40.98 -15.41 -0.56
N HIS A 44 -41.24 -14.32 -1.30
CA HIS A 44 -42.62 -13.99 -1.74
C HIS A 44 -42.67 -12.90 -2.84
N ASP A 45 -43.76 -12.89 -3.60
CA ASP A 45 -44.11 -11.92 -4.67
C ASP A 45 -44.39 -10.49 -4.17
N VAL A 46 -44.37 -9.49 -5.08
CA VAL A 46 -45.59 -8.82 -5.62
C VAL A 46 -45.28 -7.53 -6.44
N SER A 47 -45.78 -7.52 -7.69
CA SER A 47 -46.19 -6.41 -8.58
C SER A 47 -45.27 -5.26 -9.03
N GLU A 48 -45.39 -5.00 -10.33
CA GLU A 48 -44.99 -3.81 -11.10
C GLU A 48 -45.76 -2.53 -10.68
N ASN A 49 -45.18 -1.33 -10.92
CA ASN A 49 -45.83 -0.34 -11.80
C ASN A 49 -44.92 0.80 -12.29
N LEU A 50 -45.37 1.46 -13.37
CA LEU A 50 -44.65 2.47 -14.14
C LEU A 50 -44.70 3.89 -13.52
N GLY A 51 -43.77 4.76 -13.91
CA GLY A 51 -43.87 6.22 -13.67
C GLY A 51 -42.75 7.05 -14.29
N PHE A 52 -42.98 7.63 -15.48
CA PHE A 52 -42.14 8.66 -16.09
C PHE A 52 -42.18 9.98 -15.28
N ALA A 53 -41.06 10.70 -15.19
CA ALA A 53 -40.99 12.14 -15.51
C ALA A 53 -39.54 12.63 -15.63
N LEU A 54 -39.26 13.39 -16.69
CA LEU A 54 -38.06 14.24 -16.84
C LEU A 54 -38.41 15.66 -16.39
N THR A 55 -37.56 16.30 -15.58
CA THR A 55 -37.47 17.76 -15.49
C THR A 55 -36.03 18.18 -15.22
N GLU A 56 -35.42 18.85 -16.19
CA GLU A 56 -34.23 19.67 -15.97
C GLU A 56 -34.64 20.97 -15.24
N GLU A 57 -33.95 21.34 -14.17
CA GLU A 57 -33.93 22.73 -13.69
C GLU A 57 -32.50 23.16 -13.41
N ALA A 58 -32.10 24.28 -14.03
CA ALA A 58 -30.79 24.88 -13.86
C ALA A 58 -30.75 25.78 -12.61
N VAL A 59 -29.75 25.61 -11.76
CA VAL A 59 -29.51 26.45 -10.58
C VAL A 59 -28.46 27.52 -10.92
N PRO A 60 -28.70 28.82 -10.61
CA PRO A 60 -27.80 29.90 -11.01
C PRO A 60 -26.50 29.92 -10.18
N ALA A 61 -25.41 30.36 -10.81
CA ALA A 61 -24.10 30.46 -10.18
C ALA A 61 -24.07 31.48 -9.02
N ALA A 62 -23.69 31.02 -7.83
CA ALA A 62 -23.34 31.88 -6.70
C ALA A 62 -21.82 32.11 -6.66
N SER A 63 -21.40 33.36 -6.46
CA SER A 63 -19.99 33.76 -6.44
C SER A 63 -19.27 33.21 -5.21
N VAL A 64 -18.30 32.32 -5.41
CA VAL A 64 -17.40 31.84 -4.35
C VAL A 64 -16.27 32.84 -4.14
N GLY A 65 -16.07 33.29 -2.91
CA GLY A 65 -14.94 34.14 -2.54
C GLY A 65 -13.64 33.34 -2.47
N ALA A 66 -12.53 33.92 -2.94
CA ALA A 66 -11.24 33.25 -2.99
C ALA A 66 -10.64 33.02 -1.57
N PRO A 67 -10.14 31.82 -1.25
CA PRO A 67 -9.25 31.60 -0.11
C PRO A 67 -7.82 32.07 -0.41
N PRO A 68 -6.98 32.30 0.62
CA PRO A 68 -5.67 32.92 0.46
C PRO A 68 -4.61 31.98 -0.15
N SER A 69 -3.72 32.56 -0.95
CA SER A 69 -2.57 31.88 -1.55
C SER A 69 -1.46 31.60 -0.54
N GLU A 70 -1.37 30.38 0.00
CA GLU A 70 -0.10 29.81 0.50
C GLU A 70 0.57 28.95 -0.59
N SER A 71 0.76 29.54 -1.78
CA SER A 71 1.68 29.01 -2.78
C SER A 71 3.12 29.24 -2.29
N GLY A 72 3.62 28.36 -1.42
CA GLY A 72 5.05 28.29 -1.13
C GLY A 72 5.80 28.02 -2.42
N ASN A 73 6.78 28.86 -2.76
CA ASN A 73 7.60 28.70 -3.97
C ASN A 73 8.20 27.29 -4.01
N LEU A 74 7.75 26.49 -4.97
CA LEU A 74 8.39 25.22 -5.34
C LEU A 74 9.70 25.52 -6.07
N ASP A 75 10.76 25.82 -5.32
CA ASP A 75 12.13 25.89 -5.82
C ASP A 75 12.57 24.50 -6.30
N CYS A 76 12.20 24.16 -7.53
CA CYS A 76 12.43 22.86 -8.14
C CYS A 76 13.90 22.74 -8.60
N ALA A 77 14.81 22.55 -7.64
CA ALA A 77 16.24 22.44 -7.88
C ALA A 77 16.60 21.21 -8.73
N THR A 78 16.98 21.43 -9.99
CA THR A 78 17.52 20.37 -10.87
C THR A 78 18.95 20.03 -10.48
N HIS A 79 19.11 19.13 -9.51
CA HIS A 79 20.44 18.62 -9.13
C HIS A 79 21.09 17.83 -10.27
N HIS A 80 22.19 18.37 -10.81
CA HIS A 80 23.08 17.66 -11.73
C HIS A 80 24.12 16.86 -10.94
N PHE A 81 24.26 15.57 -11.26
CA PHE A 81 25.17 14.66 -10.57
C PHE A 81 26.64 14.92 -10.94
N THR A 82 27.51 14.89 -9.92
CA THR A 82 28.95 14.61 -10.09
C THR A 82 29.23 13.20 -9.52
N SER A 83 30.20 12.47 -10.05
CA SER A 83 30.34 11.03 -9.77
C SER A 83 30.81 10.65 -8.35
N ASN A 84 30.96 11.63 -7.45
CA ASN A 84 31.57 11.46 -6.13
C ASN A 84 30.61 11.73 -4.95
N THR A 85 29.34 12.06 -5.19
CA THR A 85 28.34 12.20 -4.10
C THR A 85 27.98 10.83 -3.52
N ALA A 86 28.02 10.67 -2.19
CA ALA A 86 27.62 9.40 -1.57
C ALA A 86 26.10 9.21 -1.69
N ILE A 87 25.63 7.97 -1.81
CA ILE A 87 24.19 7.68 -2.00
C ILE A 87 23.38 8.13 -0.77
N ALA A 88 23.97 8.12 0.42
CA ALA A 88 23.34 8.65 1.64
C ALA A 88 23.01 10.14 1.52
N ASP A 89 23.89 10.93 0.88
CA ASP A 89 23.74 12.36 0.66
C ASP A 89 22.74 12.69 -0.47
N LEU A 90 22.36 11.69 -1.28
CA LEU A 90 21.35 11.83 -2.33
C LEU A 90 19.92 11.77 -1.80
N VAL A 91 19.69 11.07 -0.67
CA VAL A 91 18.38 10.84 -0.05
C VAL A 91 18.43 10.93 1.49
N PRO A 92 19.04 11.99 2.07
CA PRO A 92 19.32 12.07 3.50
C PRO A 92 18.06 12.04 4.38
N GLU A 93 16.92 12.52 3.86
CA GLU A 93 15.62 12.54 4.54
C GLU A 93 15.21 11.16 5.04
N LEU A 94 15.55 10.10 4.28
CA LEU A 94 15.26 8.71 4.65
C LEU A 94 15.88 8.30 5.99
N PHE A 95 16.96 8.96 6.44
CA PHE A 95 17.75 8.58 7.62
C PHE A 95 17.62 9.60 8.78
N THR A 96 16.80 10.63 8.60
CA THR A 96 16.49 11.63 9.63
C THR A 96 15.58 11.09 10.73
N GLU A 97 15.66 11.65 11.95
CA GLU A 97 14.76 11.29 13.05
C GLU A 97 13.27 11.55 12.77
N ASN A 98 12.94 12.38 11.76
CA ASN A 98 11.56 12.72 11.41
C ASN A 98 10.67 11.49 11.17
N ILE A 99 11.17 10.51 10.40
CA ILE A 99 10.42 9.28 10.11
C ILE A 99 10.19 8.48 11.40
N MET A 100 11.23 8.28 12.20
CA MET A 100 11.15 7.59 13.50
C MET A 100 10.17 8.30 14.44
N ALA A 101 10.19 9.63 14.49
CA ALA A 101 9.31 10.43 15.34
C ALA A 101 7.83 10.31 14.92
N LYS A 102 7.52 10.38 13.62
CA LYS A 102 6.15 10.18 13.11
C LYS A 102 5.62 8.78 13.37
N VAL A 103 6.44 7.75 13.11
CA VAL A 103 6.12 6.34 13.40
C VAL A 103 5.84 6.15 14.89
N LEU A 104 6.69 6.72 15.76
CA LEU A 104 6.51 6.63 17.21
C LEU A 104 5.24 7.34 17.69
N ARG A 105 4.96 8.56 17.20
CA ARG A 105 3.75 9.33 17.53
C ARG A 105 2.49 8.55 17.16
N THR A 106 2.43 8.05 15.93
CA THR A 106 1.29 7.30 15.40
C THR A 106 1.06 6.00 16.19
N ALA A 107 2.13 5.24 16.47
CA ALA A 107 2.06 3.98 17.22
C ALA A 107 1.65 4.16 18.68
N GLN A 108 1.92 5.33 19.28
CA GLN A 108 1.47 5.71 20.61
C GLN A 108 0.01 6.21 20.60
N ALA A 109 -0.34 7.08 19.65
CA ALA A 109 -1.66 7.73 19.59
C ALA A 109 -2.80 6.76 19.21
N ALA A 110 -2.57 5.87 18.25
CA ALA A 110 -3.57 4.92 17.76
C ALA A 110 -3.64 3.61 18.56
N MET A 111 -2.89 3.47 19.66
CA MET A 111 -2.79 2.22 20.43
C MET A 111 -4.14 1.75 21.00
N SER A 112 -5.04 2.67 21.35
CA SER A 112 -6.39 2.37 21.85
C SER A 112 -7.32 1.74 20.81
N SER A 113 -6.94 1.75 19.54
CA SER A 113 -7.69 1.15 18.43
C SER A 113 -7.29 -0.31 18.15
N LEU A 114 -6.29 -0.85 18.83
CA LEU A 114 -5.95 -2.27 18.73
C LEU A 114 -6.89 -3.13 19.60
N PRO A 115 -7.26 -4.34 19.17
CA PRO A 115 -6.81 -5.03 17.96
C PRO A 115 -7.62 -4.68 16.69
N THR A 116 -8.58 -3.76 16.76
CA THR A 116 -9.66 -3.65 15.76
C THR A 116 -9.32 -2.81 14.51
N ALA A 117 -8.41 -1.83 14.60
CA ALA A 117 -8.10 -0.95 13.48
C ALA A 117 -6.63 -0.49 13.42
N PHE A 118 -6.17 -0.20 12.20
CA PHE A 118 -4.80 0.13 11.83
C PHE A 118 -4.73 1.37 10.93
N PRO A 119 -3.63 2.15 10.95
CA PRO A 119 -3.40 3.27 10.01
C PRO A 119 -3.51 2.85 8.54
N GLU A 120 -4.31 3.57 7.75
CA GLU A 120 -4.51 3.30 6.32
C GLU A 120 -4.13 4.51 5.45
N ILE A 121 -4.83 5.64 5.63
CA ILE A 121 -4.67 6.84 4.81
C ILE A 121 -4.55 8.09 5.68
N VAL A 122 -3.88 9.12 5.15
CA VAL A 122 -3.90 10.48 5.71
C VAL A 122 -4.59 11.40 4.70
N PRO A 123 -5.86 11.78 4.90
CA PRO A 123 -6.56 12.72 4.04
C PRO A 123 -5.86 14.08 3.98
N GLN A 124 -5.86 14.67 2.78
CA GLN A 124 -5.34 16.02 2.52
C GLN A 124 -6.46 17.03 2.24
N GLN A 125 -7.66 16.75 2.76
CA GLN A 125 -8.80 17.67 2.67
C GLN A 125 -8.67 18.76 3.74
N ASP A 126 -9.18 19.95 3.43
CA ASP A 126 -9.25 21.04 4.40
C ASP A 126 -9.96 20.60 5.69
N ASN A 127 -9.41 21.00 6.83
CA ASN A 127 -9.86 20.66 8.19
C ASN A 127 -9.55 19.22 8.68
N HIS A 128 -8.80 18.38 7.95
CA HIS A 128 -8.26 17.16 8.56
C HIS A 128 -7.13 17.48 9.56
N ASP A 129 -7.07 16.79 10.71
CA ASP A 129 -6.07 17.03 11.77
C ASP A 129 -4.65 16.49 11.47
N GLY A 130 -4.43 16.07 10.22
CA GLY A 130 -3.21 15.40 9.76
C GLY A 130 -2.93 14.01 10.34
N SER A 131 -3.82 13.43 11.16
CA SER A 131 -3.64 12.06 11.66
C SER A 131 -3.96 10.99 10.60
N TYR A 132 -3.59 9.75 10.87
CA TYR A 132 -4.05 8.62 10.08
C TYR A 132 -5.53 8.33 10.34
N SER A 133 -6.34 8.33 9.28
CA SER A 133 -7.60 7.58 9.25
C SER A 133 -7.28 6.09 9.41
N LEU A 134 -7.99 5.44 10.34
CA LEU A 134 -7.81 4.04 10.65
C LEU A 134 -8.83 3.18 9.90
N ARG A 135 -8.41 1.97 9.54
CA ARG A 135 -9.22 0.95 8.83
C ARG A 135 -9.18 -0.37 9.60
N GLU A 136 -10.19 -1.18 9.41
CA GLU A 136 -10.41 -2.46 10.10
C GLU A 136 -9.22 -3.42 9.92
N ALA A 137 -8.93 -4.22 10.95
CA ALA A 137 -7.76 -5.10 10.99
C ALA A 137 -7.74 -6.21 9.93
N ASP A 138 -8.89 -6.53 9.33
CA ASP A 138 -9.02 -7.46 8.20
C ASP A 138 -8.87 -6.78 6.82
N PHE A 139 -8.65 -5.47 6.77
CA PHE A 139 -8.33 -4.76 5.53
C PHE A 139 -6.87 -4.99 5.13
N TRP A 140 -6.62 -5.12 3.81
CA TRP A 140 -5.35 -5.58 3.25
C TRP A 140 -4.11 -4.76 3.63
N THR A 141 -4.27 -3.49 4.03
CA THR A 141 -3.17 -2.59 4.36
C THR A 141 -2.67 -2.70 5.81
N CYS A 142 -3.34 -3.48 6.68
CA CYS A 142 -3.07 -3.46 8.12
C CYS A 142 -1.61 -3.84 8.49
N GLY A 143 -0.93 -4.65 7.67
CA GLY A 143 0.46 -5.06 7.87
C GLY A 143 1.51 -3.97 7.64
N PHE A 144 1.23 -2.94 6.83
CA PHE A 144 2.26 -1.97 6.42
C PHE A 144 2.70 -1.02 7.53
N PHE A 145 1.80 -0.59 8.43
CA PHE A 145 2.20 0.28 9.55
C PHE A 145 3.07 -0.48 10.58
N PRO A 146 2.67 -1.67 11.09
CA PRO A 146 3.56 -2.53 11.87
C PRO A 146 4.88 -2.84 11.15
N GLY A 147 4.84 -3.10 9.84
CA GLY A 147 6.05 -3.31 9.03
C GLY A 147 6.99 -2.11 9.05
N THR A 148 6.46 -0.89 8.90
CA THR A 148 7.23 0.36 8.99
C THR A 148 7.90 0.52 10.37
N MET A 149 7.21 0.13 11.45
CA MET A 149 7.79 0.11 12.80
C MET A 149 8.93 -0.93 12.92
N TYR A 150 8.77 -2.11 12.32
CA TYR A 150 9.81 -3.14 12.29
C TYR A 150 11.01 -2.75 11.43
N SER A 151 10.81 -2.08 10.29
CA SER A 151 11.89 -1.49 9.49
C SER A 151 12.67 -0.44 10.28
N MET A 152 12.00 0.38 11.09
CA MET A 152 12.65 1.31 12.02
C MET A 152 13.44 0.58 13.11
N LEU A 153 12.88 -0.49 13.69
CA LEU A 153 13.54 -1.30 14.71
C LEU A 153 14.79 -2.03 14.17
N GLU A 154 14.72 -2.53 12.93
CA GLU A 154 15.87 -3.11 12.22
C GLU A 154 17.03 -2.11 12.14
N ARG A 155 16.76 -0.85 11.76
CA ARG A 155 17.80 0.18 11.72
C ARG A 155 18.42 0.44 13.08
N LEU A 156 17.61 0.55 14.14
CA LEU A 156 18.10 0.73 15.50
C LEU A 156 18.97 -0.43 15.99
N ILE A 157 18.81 -1.64 15.44
CA ILE A 157 19.57 -2.85 15.83
C ILE A 157 20.79 -3.07 14.94
N LYS A 158 20.60 -3.16 13.61
CA LYS A 158 21.63 -3.52 12.63
C LYS A 158 22.46 -2.32 12.15
N TYR A 159 21.88 -1.11 12.14
CA TYR A 159 22.48 0.09 11.55
C TYR A 159 22.41 1.36 12.44
N PRO A 160 22.61 1.29 13.77
CA PRO A 160 22.38 2.43 14.66
C PRO A 160 23.22 3.68 14.31
N GLN A 161 24.41 3.48 13.74
CA GLN A 161 25.30 4.56 13.28
C GLN A 161 24.77 5.36 12.07
N ARG A 162 23.71 4.89 11.42
CA ARG A 162 23.05 5.55 10.27
C ARG A 162 21.78 6.31 10.67
N MET A 163 21.40 6.27 11.95
CA MET A 163 20.21 6.97 12.46
C MET A 163 20.63 8.31 13.06
N HIS A 164 20.28 9.41 12.41
CA HIS A 164 20.57 10.76 12.89
C HIS A 164 19.55 11.19 13.95
N LEU A 165 19.74 10.71 15.19
CA LEU A 165 18.88 10.97 16.35
C LEU A 165 19.38 12.16 17.17
N SER A 166 18.47 12.91 17.79
CA SER A 166 18.80 13.92 18.80
C SER A 166 19.62 13.34 19.98
N SER A 167 20.61 14.10 20.45
CA SER A 167 21.49 13.72 21.57
C SER A 167 20.77 13.59 22.92
N SER A 168 19.52 14.08 23.03
CA SER A 168 18.68 13.91 24.21
C SER A 168 18.02 12.53 24.31
N VAL A 169 18.10 11.71 23.25
CA VAL A 169 17.42 10.41 23.14
C VAL A 169 18.37 9.26 23.48
N ASP A 170 18.06 8.51 24.54
CA ASP A 170 18.81 7.29 24.84
C ASP A 170 18.40 6.15 23.90
N LEU A 171 19.37 5.66 23.11
CA LEU A 171 19.16 4.62 22.10
C LEU A 171 18.66 3.29 22.69
N LYS A 172 19.05 2.94 23.92
CA LYS A 172 18.61 1.70 24.58
C LYS A 172 17.16 1.80 24.99
N HIS A 173 16.73 2.93 25.55
CA HIS A 173 15.33 3.20 25.87
C HIS A 173 14.48 3.26 24.59
N LEU A 174 14.94 3.94 23.54
CA LEU A 174 14.23 3.99 22.25
C LEU A 174 14.01 2.59 21.67
N ARG A 175 15.08 1.78 21.61
CA ARG A 175 15.01 0.41 21.09
C ARG A 175 14.07 -0.46 21.93
N ASN A 176 14.14 -0.38 23.25
CA ASN A 176 13.25 -1.15 24.14
C ASN A 176 11.78 -0.75 23.95
N GLN A 177 11.49 0.56 23.93
CA GLN A 177 10.14 1.09 23.77
C GLN A 177 9.57 0.71 22.39
N LEU A 178 10.34 0.87 21.32
CA LEU A 178 9.92 0.47 19.97
C LEU A 178 9.73 -1.05 19.86
N THR A 179 10.57 -1.87 20.51
CA THR A 179 10.40 -3.34 20.52
C THR A 179 9.07 -3.75 21.16
N ILE A 180 8.67 -3.08 22.26
CA ILE A 180 7.37 -3.32 22.89
C ILE A 180 6.24 -2.94 21.94
N LEU A 181 6.29 -1.74 21.36
CA LEU A 181 5.29 -1.26 20.40
C LEU A 181 5.16 -2.20 19.20
N CYS A 182 6.27 -2.58 18.56
CA CYS A 182 6.29 -3.52 17.43
C CYS A 182 5.57 -4.84 17.76
N ARG A 183 5.84 -5.42 18.93
CA ARG A 183 5.20 -6.67 19.38
C ARG A 183 3.71 -6.52 19.64
N THR A 184 3.29 -5.41 20.25
CA THR A 184 1.87 -5.08 20.47
C THR A 184 1.13 -4.92 19.14
N TRP A 185 1.70 -4.18 18.19
CA TRP A 185 1.13 -3.94 16.87
C TRP A 185 1.14 -5.18 15.96
N ALA A 186 2.02 -6.16 16.20
CA ALA A 186 2.06 -7.44 15.49
C ALA A 186 1.12 -8.53 16.04
N GLU A 187 0.54 -8.37 17.25
CA GLU A 187 -0.34 -9.39 17.83
C GLU A 187 -1.61 -9.63 16.99
N PRO A 188 -2.36 -8.60 16.53
CA PRO A 188 -3.54 -8.84 15.71
C PRO A 188 -3.20 -9.40 14.32
N ILE A 189 -1.99 -9.10 13.83
CA ILE A 189 -1.48 -9.60 12.54
C ILE A 189 -1.26 -11.12 12.59
N ARG A 190 -0.76 -11.68 13.70
CA ARG A 190 -0.71 -13.14 13.91
C ARG A 190 -2.10 -13.76 13.81
N GLY A 191 -3.12 -13.09 14.36
CA GLY A 191 -4.52 -13.52 14.28
C GLY A 191 -5.13 -13.56 12.87
N MET A 192 -4.42 -13.09 11.84
CA MET A 192 -4.87 -13.14 10.43
C MET A 192 -4.34 -14.36 9.65
N ASP A 193 -3.48 -15.20 10.24
CA ASP A 193 -2.80 -16.29 9.52
C ASP A 193 -3.69 -17.45 9.03
N GLU A 194 -4.93 -17.55 9.51
CA GLU A 194 -5.95 -18.53 9.06
C GLU A 194 -6.84 -18.02 7.92
N ARG A 195 -6.66 -16.78 7.46
CA ARG A 195 -7.53 -16.20 6.44
C ARG A 195 -7.31 -16.82 5.06
N THR A 196 -8.39 -17.37 4.50
CA THR A 196 -8.44 -17.99 3.17
C THR A 196 -9.32 -17.21 2.18
N ASP A 197 -9.83 -16.03 2.58
CA ASP A 197 -10.76 -15.17 1.84
C ASP A 197 -10.07 -14.09 0.98
N THR A 198 -8.76 -13.88 1.15
CA THR A 198 -7.97 -12.91 0.38
C THR A 198 -6.63 -13.47 -0.07
N HIS A 199 -6.09 -12.89 -1.13
CA HIS A 199 -4.70 -13.11 -1.55
C HIS A 199 -3.69 -12.18 -0.87
N ASP A 200 -4.15 -11.10 -0.22
CA ASP A 200 -3.32 -10.05 0.38
C ASP A 200 -2.65 -10.47 1.69
N ILE A 201 -2.70 -11.76 2.02
CA ILE A 201 -2.10 -12.34 3.23
C ILE A 201 -0.61 -12.00 3.32
N GLY A 202 0.10 -11.96 2.20
CA GLY A 202 1.51 -11.55 2.15
C GLY A 202 1.73 -10.11 2.63
N PHE A 203 0.93 -9.16 2.15
CA PHE A 203 0.95 -7.77 2.61
C PHE A 203 0.55 -7.61 4.08
N ILE A 204 -0.33 -8.47 4.59
CA ILE A 204 -0.75 -8.47 6.00
C ILE A 204 0.39 -8.98 6.91
N VAL A 205 0.95 -10.16 6.64
CA VAL A 205 1.83 -10.85 7.60
C VAL A 205 3.33 -10.54 7.42
N MET A 206 3.81 -10.43 6.17
CA MET A 206 5.24 -10.40 5.90
C MET A 206 5.95 -9.13 6.41
N PRO A 207 5.40 -7.91 6.26
CA PRO A 207 6.13 -6.68 6.63
C PRO A 207 6.58 -6.63 8.09
N ALA A 208 5.81 -7.22 9.01
CA ALA A 208 6.12 -7.23 10.44
C ALA A 208 6.71 -8.57 10.93
N LEU A 209 6.03 -9.69 10.65
CA LEU A 209 6.40 -10.98 11.26
C LEU A 209 7.74 -11.50 10.76
N ARG A 210 8.09 -11.23 9.49
CA ARG A 210 9.38 -11.63 8.92
C ARG A 210 10.53 -10.94 9.65
N THR A 211 10.44 -9.64 9.87
CA THR A 211 11.47 -8.87 10.56
C THR A 211 11.53 -9.21 12.06
N ASP A 212 10.41 -9.54 12.69
CA ASP A 212 10.40 -10.04 14.08
C ASP A 212 11.14 -11.37 14.23
N TRP A 213 10.91 -12.31 13.31
CA TRP A 213 11.66 -13.57 13.22
C TRP A 213 13.14 -13.33 12.92
N GLU A 214 13.49 -12.54 11.89
CA GLU A 214 14.87 -12.28 11.48
C GLU A 214 15.70 -11.49 12.52
N LEU A 215 15.07 -10.70 13.40
CA LEU A 215 15.76 -9.96 14.46
C LEU A 215 15.87 -10.73 15.78
N PHE A 216 14.87 -11.54 16.13
CA PHE A 216 14.75 -12.11 17.48
C PHE A 216 14.60 -13.64 17.53
N GLY A 217 14.47 -14.32 16.40
CA GLY A 217 14.19 -15.76 16.35
C GLY A 217 12.82 -16.11 16.96
N ASN A 218 11.83 -15.22 16.85
CA ASN A 218 10.50 -15.47 17.41
C ASN A 218 9.76 -16.54 16.60
N GLN A 219 9.78 -17.78 17.09
CA GLN A 219 9.18 -18.93 16.42
C GLN A 219 7.69 -18.72 16.11
N GLN A 220 6.93 -18.05 16.98
CA GLN A 220 5.49 -17.78 16.73
C GLN A 220 5.28 -16.94 15.46
N SER A 221 6.16 -15.99 15.20
CA SER A 221 6.10 -15.16 13.98
C SER A 221 6.44 -15.99 12.73
N LEU A 222 7.37 -16.95 12.83
CA LEU A 222 7.66 -17.87 11.72
C LEU A 222 6.51 -18.89 11.49
N ASP A 223 5.95 -19.44 12.57
CA ASP A 223 4.83 -20.39 12.50
C ASP A 223 3.61 -19.72 11.83
N SER A 224 3.29 -18.48 12.21
CA SER A 224 2.24 -17.69 11.54
C SER A 224 2.56 -17.40 10.08
N ILE A 225 3.80 -17.12 9.69
CA ILE A 225 4.18 -16.96 8.26
C ILE A 225 3.95 -18.25 7.48
N VAL A 226 4.37 -19.40 8.00
CA VAL A 226 4.19 -20.70 7.33
C VAL A 226 2.70 -21.05 7.21
N LYS A 227 1.94 -20.83 8.28
CA LYS A 227 0.49 -21.04 8.32
C LYS A 227 -0.25 -20.13 7.33
N ALA A 228 0.08 -18.84 7.31
CA ALA A 228 -0.42 -17.86 6.37
C ALA A 228 -0.13 -18.23 4.90
N ALA A 229 1.06 -18.79 4.62
CA ALA A 229 1.40 -19.30 3.29
C ALA A 229 0.53 -20.49 2.88
N HIS A 230 0.23 -21.42 3.79
CA HIS A 230 -0.72 -22.51 3.53
C HIS A 230 -2.15 -21.99 3.31
N SER A 231 -2.60 -21.00 4.09
CA SER A 231 -3.90 -20.33 3.92
C SER A 231 -4.02 -19.65 2.55
N LEU A 232 -2.98 -18.92 2.12
CA LEU A 232 -2.91 -18.35 0.77
C LEU A 232 -2.93 -19.45 -0.32
N ALA A 233 -2.20 -20.55 -0.10
CA ALA A 233 -2.15 -21.67 -1.03
C ALA A 233 -3.49 -22.41 -1.19
N THR A 234 -4.46 -22.30 -0.26
CA THR A 234 -5.80 -22.87 -0.48
C THR A 234 -6.59 -22.14 -1.57
N ARG A 235 -6.19 -20.91 -1.93
CA ARG A 235 -6.78 -20.12 -3.01
C ARG A 235 -6.17 -20.45 -4.38
N TYR A 236 -5.22 -21.38 -4.46
CA TYR A 236 -4.63 -21.85 -5.72
C TYR A 236 -5.60 -22.76 -6.49
N VAL A 237 -5.80 -22.45 -7.77
CA VAL A 237 -6.64 -23.23 -8.70
C VAL A 237 -5.70 -23.90 -9.72
N PRO A 238 -5.42 -25.21 -9.61
CA PRO A 238 -4.39 -25.86 -10.43
C PRO A 238 -4.61 -25.81 -11.94
N THR A 239 -5.88 -25.88 -12.37
CA THR A 239 -6.31 -25.77 -13.78
C THR A 239 -6.03 -24.40 -14.39
N ALA A 240 -6.15 -23.33 -13.59
CA ALA A 240 -5.84 -21.97 -14.01
C ALA A 240 -4.37 -21.58 -13.76
N GLY A 241 -3.60 -22.41 -13.05
CA GLY A 241 -2.21 -22.14 -12.71
C GLY A 241 -2.01 -20.85 -11.90
N ALA A 242 -2.99 -20.45 -11.07
CA ALA A 242 -2.98 -19.16 -10.38
C ALA A 242 -3.62 -19.24 -8.98
N ILE A 243 -3.44 -18.17 -8.21
CA ILE A 243 -4.06 -17.92 -6.90
C ILE A 243 -5.20 -16.91 -7.12
N ARG A 244 -6.39 -17.20 -6.60
CA ARG A 244 -7.56 -16.33 -6.70
C ARG A 244 -7.34 -15.07 -5.84
N SER A 245 -7.38 -13.89 -6.46
CA SER A 245 -7.25 -12.61 -5.76
C SER A 245 -8.48 -12.29 -4.94
N TRP A 246 -9.64 -12.19 -5.59
CA TRP A 246 -10.92 -11.89 -4.96
C TRP A 246 -11.96 -12.97 -5.26
N ASP A 247 -12.87 -13.15 -4.32
CA ASP A 247 -14.00 -14.07 -4.45
C ASP A 247 -15.05 -13.55 -5.44
N LEU A 248 -15.26 -12.24 -5.45
CA LEU A 248 -16.14 -11.56 -6.41
C LEU A 248 -15.65 -10.14 -6.71
N LEU A 249 -16.13 -9.54 -7.81
CA LEU A 249 -15.91 -8.15 -8.17
C LEU A 249 -17.22 -7.51 -8.62
N LYS A 250 -17.76 -6.59 -7.83
CA LYS A 250 -18.98 -5.83 -8.15
C LYS A 250 -18.71 -4.32 -8.12
N LYS A 251 -18.83 -3.68 -9.28
CA LYS A 251 -18.74 -2.22 -9.51
C LYS A 251 -19.93 -1.76 -10.35
N LYS A 252 -20.07 -0.45 -10.58
CA LYS A 252 -21.17 0.13 -11.39
C LYS A 252 -21.28 -0.47 -12.80
N ASN A 253 -20.16 -0.91 -13.38
CA ASN A 253 -20.05 -1.40 -14.75
C ASN A 253 -19.45 -2.82 -14.88
N ILE A 254 -19.22 -3.53 -13.76
CA ILE A 254 -18.59 -4.86 -13.74
C ILE A 254 -19.31 -5.70 -12.69
N GLU A 255 -19.75 -6.90 -13.06
CA GLU A 255 -20.27 -7.89 -12.13
C GLU A 255 -19.68 -9.27 -12.42
N ILE A 256 -18.87 -9.76 -11.49
CA ILE A 256 -18.29 -11.10 -11.49
C ILE A 256 -18.58 -11.67 -10.11
N ILE A 257 -19.59 -12.54 -10.01
CA ILE A 257 -20.14 -13.03 -8.73
C ILE A 257 -20.15 -14.56 -8.58
N ASP A 258 -19.86 -15.30 -9.65
CA ASP A 258 -19.78 -16.75 -9.66
C ASP A 258 -18.31 -17.21 -9.75
N GLN A 259 -17.85 -17.92 -8.72
CA GLN A 259 -16.50 -18.48 -8.62
C GLN A 259 -16.28 -19.73 -9.48
N ASP A 260 -17.34 -20.48 -9.83
CA ASP A 260 -17.27 -21.72 -10.60
C ASP A 260 -17.09 -21.46 -12.10
N GLU A 261 -17.46 -20.26 -12.55
CA GLU A 261 -17.26 -19.78 -13.93
C GLU A 261 -16.15 -18.73 -14.06
N ASN A 262 -15.71 -18.10 -12.98
CA ASN A 262 -14.78 -16.96 -13.03
C ASN A 262 -13.71 -17.04 -11.95
N MET A 263 -12.49 -16.72 -12.33
CA MET A 263 -11.36 -16.60 -11.42
C MET A 263 -10.70 -15.24 -11.60
N ILE A 264 -10.91 -14.38 -10.61
CA ILE A 264 -10.33 -13.04 -10.58
C ILE A 264 -8.89 -13.14 -10.07
N VAL A 265 -7.96 -12.63 -10.86
CA VAL A 265 -6.53 -12.51 -10.51
C VAL A 265 -6.10 -11.08 -10.81
N ILE A 266 -5.27 -10.49 -9.95
CA ILE A 266 -4.79 -9.10 -10.09
C ILE A 266 -3.27 -9.02 -10.04
N ILE A 267 -2.68 -8.00 -10.67
CA ILE A 267 -1.21 -7.83 -10.75
C ILE A 267 -0.53 -7.69 -9.37
N ASP A 268 -1.22 -7.10 -8.40
CA ASP A 268 -0.79 -6.90 -7.00
C ASP A 268 -0.44 -8.24 -6.31
N SER A 269 -1.04 -9.36 -6.77
CA SER A 269 -0.74 -10.70 -6.26
C SER A 269 0.71 -11.14 -6.45
N MET A 270 1.44 -10.56 -7.41
CA MET A 270 2.87 -10.80 -7.60
C MET A 270 3.70 -10.47 -6.36
N CYS A 271 3.31 -9.44 -5.59
CA CYS A 271 4.02 -9.05 -4.36
C CYS A 271 3.63 -9.89 -3.13
N ASN A 272 2.58 -10.71 -3.23
CA ASN A 272 2.21 -11.67 -2.17
C ASN A 272 2.97 -13.00 -2.30
N LEU A 273 3.75 -13.22 -3.38
CA LEU A 273 4.49 -14.46 -3.60
C LEU A 273 5.71 -14.64 -2.69
N ASP A 274 6.30 -13.56 -2.16
CA ASP A 274 7.42 -13.65 -1.21
C ASP A 274 7.05 -14.49 0.02
N LEU A 275 5.80 -14.42 0.49
CA LEU A 275 5.25 -15.27 1.55
C LEU A 275 5.40 -16.76 1.24
N LEU A 276 4.97 -17.18 0.05
CA LEU A 276 5.01 -18.59 -0.36
C LEU A 276 6.44 -19.10 -0.51
N TYR A 277 7.33 -18.32 -1.11
CA TYR A 277 8.74 -18.71 -1.26
C TYR A 277 9.48 -18.74 0.09
N TYR A 278 9.21 -17.77 0.97
CA TYR A 278 9.82 -17.71 2.30
C TYR A 278 9.37 -18.89 3.18
N ALA A 279 8.06 -19.18 3.19
CA ALA A 279 7.52 -20.34 3.87
C ALA A 279 8.05 -21.66 3.27
N ALA A 280 8.13 -21.79 1.94
CA ALA A 280 8.72 -22.96 1.28
C ALA A 280 10.17 -23.22 1.76
N HIS A 281 10.97 -22.16 1.88
CA HIS A 281 12.34 -22.26 2.36
C HIS A 281 12.41 -22.72 3.83
N HIS A 282 11.60 -22.14 4.71
CA HIS A 282 11.65 -22.45 6.14
C HIS A 282 10.97 -23.77 6.52
N ALA A 283 9.84 -24.11 5.91
CA ALA A 283 9.09 -25.35 6.15
C ALA A 283 9.59 -26.55 5.32
N GLN A 284 10.49 -26.31 4.35
CA GLN A 284 10.94 -27.30 3.35
C GLN A 284 9.78 -27.86 2.49
N ASP A 285 8.71 -27.08 2.30
CA ASP A 285 7.60 -27.42 1.40
C ASP A 285 7.80 -26.80 0.01
N SER A 286 8.32 -27.60 -0.92
CA SER A 286 8.53 -27.17 -2.32
C SER A 286 7.22 -26.84 -3.05
N LYS A 287 6.06 -27.33 -2.60
CA LYS A 287 4.78 -27.09 -3.26
C LYS A 287 4.35 -25.63 -3.17
N LEU A 288 4.67 -24.94 -2.07
CA LEU A 288 4.42 -23.50 -1.92
C LEU A 288 5.21 -22.70 -2.96
N ALA A 289 6.48 -23.05 -3.19
CA ALA A 289 7.32 -22.43 -4.23
C ALA A 289 6.87 -22.79 -5.66
N GLU A 290 6.37 -23.99 -5.89
CA GLU A 290 5.79 -24.42 -7.17
C GLU A 290 4.53 -23.62 -7.51
N ILE A 291 3.62 -23.47 -6.53
CA ILE A 291 2.40 -22.64 -6.64
C ILE A 291 2.77 -21.19 -7.00
N ALA A 292 3.71 -20.60 -6.26
CA ALA A 292 4.16 -19.23 -6.52
C ALA A 292 4.77 -19.05 -7.92
N THR A 293 5.62 -19.99 -8.33
CA THR A 293 6.29 -19.95 -9.64
C THR A 293 5.31 -20.14 -10.79
N THR A 294 4.33 -21.02 -10.62
CA THR A 294 3.28 -21.26 -11.62
C THR A 294 2.37 -20.03 -11.74
N HIS A 295 1.97 -19.44 -10.62
CA HIS A 295 1.22 -18.18 -10.60
C HIS A 295 1.94 -17.06 -11.35
N ALA A 296 3.20 -16.80 -11.00
CA ALA A 296 4.01 -15.78 -11.68
C ALA A 296 4.11 -16.00 -13.20
N ALA A 297 4.24 -17.26 -13.62
CA ALA A 297 4.27 -17.62 -15.05
C ALA A 297 2.91 -17.40 -15.74
N THR A 298 1.79 -17.70 -15.08
CA THR A 298 0.44 -17.39 -15.58
C THR A 298 0.22 -15.89 -15.75
N LEU A 299 0.78 -15.05 -14.86
CA LEU A 299 0.67 -13.60 -14.96
C LEU A 299 1.45 -13.02 -16.17
N LEU A 300 2.51 -13.68 -16.65
CA LEU A 300 3.26 -13.26 -17.85
C LEU A 300 2.36 -13.24 -19.10
N HIS A 301 1.36 -14.12 -19.15
CA HIS A 301 0.44 -14.22 -20.28
C HIS A 301 -0.89 -13.50 -20.03
N SER A 302 -1.41 -13.56 -18.80
CA SER A 302 -2.71 -12.97 -18.47
C SER A 302 -2.66 -11.46 -18.26
N HIS A 303 -1.61 -10.90 -17.67
CA HIS A 303 -1.57 -9.48 -17.26
C HIS A 303 -0.68 -8.59 -18.12
N LEU A 304 0.41 -9.13 -18.67
CA LEU A 304 1.37 -8.32 -19.43
C LEU A 304 0.91 -8.09 -20.87
N ARG A 305 0.93 -6.82 -21.30
CA ARG A 305 0.65 -6.39 -22.68
C ARG A 305 1.98 -6.00 -23.34
N PRO A 306 2.39 -6.63 -24.46
CA PRO A 306 3.61 -6.26 -25.18
C PRO A 306 3.53 -4.82 -25.73
N GLU A 307 4.50 -4.00 -25.36
CA GLU A 307 4.64 -2.61 -25.80
C GLU A 307 5.80 -2.45 -26.79
N PRO A 308 5.72 -1.53 -27.78
CA PRO A 308 6.85 -1.25 -28.65
C PRO A 308 8.05 -0.69 -27.86
N MET A 309 9.27 -1.08 -28.23
CA MET A 309 10.49 -0.48 -27.67
C MET A 309 10.70 0.90 -28.30
N LEU A 310 10.27 1.97 -27.60
CA LEU A 310 10.26 3.34 -28.11
C LEU A 310 11.51 4.16 -27.77
N SER A 311 12.50 3.59 -27.07
CA SER A 311 13.73 4.29 -26.66
C SER A 311 14.92 3.98 -27.57
N ALA A 312 15.59 5.05 -28.03
CA ALA A 312 16.89 4.97 -28.72
C ALA A 312 18.11 4.95 -27.76
N SER A 313 17.89 4.96 -26.44
CA SER A 313 18.97 4.95 -25.44
C SER A 313 19.75 3.62 -25.51
N LYS A 314 21.06 3.70 -25.78
CA LYS A 314 21.93 2.51 -25.88
C LYS A 314 21.96 1.68 -24.59
N ASP A 315 21.73 2.33 -23.45
CA ASP A 315 21.82 1.76 -22.10
C ASP A 315 20.48 1.19 -21.60
N ALA A 316 19.39 1.36 -22.36
CA ALA A 316 18.08 0.80 -22.01
C ALA A 316 18.03 -0.72 -22.22
N TYR A 317 17.19 -1.42 -21.45
CA TYR A 317 16.90 -2.83 -21.68
C TYR A 317 16.28 -3.03 -23.07
N ARG A 318 16.83 -4.01 -23.81
CA ARG A 318 16.54 -4.26 -25.24
C ARG A 318 15.58 -5.41 -25.51
N GLY A 319 15.09 -6.08 -24.47
CA GLY A 319 14.06 -7.10 -24.63
C GLY A 319 12.67 -6.48 -24.76
N GLN A 320 11.65 -7.33 -24.73
CA GLN A 320 10.26 -6.90 -24.83
C GLN A 320 9.89 -5.97 -23.67
N TRP A 321 9.25 -4.85 -23.98
CA TRP A 321 8.67 -3.93 -22.98
C TRP A 321 7.22 -4.31 -22.69
N TYR A 322 6.72 -3.98 -21.50
CA TYR A 322 5.37 -4.37 -21.09
C TYR A 322 4.63 -3.26 -20.35
N SER A 323 3.35 -3.11 -20.67
CA SER A 323 2.36 -2.49 -19.77
C SER A 323 1.54 -3.58 -19.07
N THR A 324 0.82 -3.24 -18.01
CA THR A 324 -0.04 -4.18 -17.25
C THR A 324 -1.51 -3.80 -17.32
N CYS A 325 -2.40 -4.77 -17.58
CA CYS A 325 -3.77 -4.64 -17.06
C CYS A 325 -3.75 -4.90 -15.55
N HIS A 326 -4.71 -4.32 -14.82
CA HIS A 326 -4.81 -4.54 -13.38
C HIS A 326 -5.41 -5.93 -13.07
N VAL A 327 -6.50 -6.31 -13.73
CA VAL A 327 -7.27 -7.52 -13.40
C VAL A 327 -7.42 -8.42 -14.62
N ALA A 328 -7.16 -9.71 -14.46
CA ALA A 328 -7.55 -10.76 -15.39
C ALA A 328 -8.70 -11.60 -14.78
N ASN A 329 -9.66 -11.98 -15.62
CA ASN A 329 -10.64 -13.02 -15.29
C ASN A 329 -10.33 -14.26 -16.14
N ILE A 330 -10.02 -15.36 -15.47
CA ILE A 330 -9.64 -16.65 -16.04
C ILE A 330 -10.79 -17.64 -15.81
N ASP A 331 -11.04 -18.54 -16.76
CA ASP A 331 -11.94 -19.68 -16.56
C ASP A 331 -11.29 -20.68 -15.60
N PRO A 332 -11.87 -20.97 -14.42
CA PRO A 332 -11.26 -21.84 -13.42
C PRO A 332 -11.24 -23.32 -13.85
N ARG A 333 -11.98 -23.71 -14.90
CA ARG A 333 -12.09 -25.09 -15.39
C ARG A 333 -11.10 -25.34 -16.54
N THR A 334 -10.93 -24.37 -17.45
CA THR A 334 -10.05 -24.51 -18.63
C THR A 334 -8.70 -23.81 -18.50
N GLY A 335 -8.58 -22.81 -17.61
CA GLY A 335 -7.41 -21.94 -17.50
C GLY A 335 -7.33 -20.85 -18.59
N GLU A 336 -8.37 -20.71 -19.43
CA GLU A 336 -8.40 -19.71 -20.50
C GLU A 336 -8.68 -18.30 -19.98
N LEU A 337 -7.99 -17.31 -20.54
CA LEU A 337 -8.22 -15.89 -20.23
C LEU A 337 -9.54 -15.43 -20.86
N LYS A 338 -10.56 -15.14 -20.04
CA LYS A 338 -11.87 -14.64 -20.49
C LYS A 338 -11.84 -13.16 -20.85
N GLN A 339 -11.20 -12.33 -20.02
CA GLN A 339 -11.14 -10.87 -20.19
C GLN A 339 -10.03 -10.22 -19.34
N ARG A 340 -9.59 -9.03 -19.76
CA ARG A 340 -8.73 -8.10 -19.00
C ARG A 340 -9.53 -6.84 -18.68
N ILE A 341 -9.51 -6.40 -17.43
CA ILE A 341 -10.29 -5.26 -16.92
C ILE A 341 -9.47 -4.46 -15.88
N THR A 342 -10.07 -3.38 -15.35
CA THR A 342 -9.49 -2.64 -14.22
C THR A 342 -10.50 -2.37 -13.11
N ALA A 343 -10.07 -2.54 -11.86
CA ALA A 343 -10.86 -2.16 -10.69
C ALA A 343 -10.47 -0.77 -10.13
N GLN A 344 -9.27 -0.27 -10.42
CA GLN A 344 -8.70 0.95 -9.80
C GLN A 344 -8.02 1.93 -10.77
N GLY A 345 -7.54 1.45 -11.93
CA GLY A 345 -6.98 2.30 -13.00
C GLY A 345 -8.05 3.07 -13.76
N TYR A 346 -7.65 3.89 -14.73
CA TYR A 346 -8.55 4.70 -15.53
C TYR A 346 -9.51 3.86 -16.37
N GLU A 347 -8.99 3.01 -17.26
CA GLU A 347 -9.75 2.16 -18.19
C GLU A 347 -9.16 0.75 -18.30
N HIS A 348 -9.85 -0.18 -18.98
CA HIS A 348 -9.40 -1.57 -19.07
C HIS A 348 -8.04 -1.72 -19.78
N ASP A 349 -7.80 -0.90 -20.81
CA ASP A 349 -6.55 -0.86 -21.57
C ASP A 349 -5.56 0.20 -21.06
N SER A 350 -5.90 0.96 -20.01
CA SER A 350 -4.97 1.93 -19.41
C SER A 350 -3.84 1.25 -18.64
N THR A 351 -2.77 1.98 -18.35
CA THR A 351 -1.67 1.55 -17.50
C THR A 351 -1.70 2.30 -16.18
N TRP A 352 -2.42 1.70 -15.23
CA TRP A 352 -2.44 2.12 -13.85
C TRP A 352 -1.04 2.05 -13.23
N SER A 353 -0.52 3.18 -12.75
CA SER A 353 0.92 3.30 -12.43
C SER A 353 1.34 2.41 -11.26
N ARG A 354 0.46 2.19 -10.27
CA ARG A 354 0.75 1.28 -9.15
C ARG A 354 0.70 -0.19 -9.54
N GLY A 355 -0.23 -0.59 -10.42
CA GLY A 355 -0.26 -1.94 -10.99
C GLY A 355 1.01 -2.26 -11.77
N GLN A 356 1.50 -1.29 -12.55
CA GLN A 356 2.80 -1.39 -13.21
C GLN A 356 3.93 -1.52 -12.18
N ALA A 357 3.91 -0.75 -11.10
CA ALA A 357 4.90 -0.80 -10.03
C ALA A 357 4.92 -2.16 -9.29
N TRP A 358 3.76 -2.74 -8.99
CA TRP A 358 3.64 -4.09 -8.43
C TRP A 358 4.22 -5.15 -9.36
N GLY A 359 3.97 -5.05 -10.68
CA GLY A 359 4.62 -5.90 -11.67
C GLY A 359 6.14 -5.80 -11.61
N ILE A 360 6.71 -4.59 -11.55
CA ILE A 360 8.17 -4.39 -11.46
C ILE A 360 8.74 -5.02 -10.18
N LEU A 361 8.11 -4.77 -9.03
CA LEU A 361 8.58 -5.28 -7.73
C LEU A 361 8.44 -6.80 -7.65
N GLY A 362 7.24 -7.33 -7.87
CA GLY A 362 6.93 -8.74 -7.68
C GLY A 362 7.65 -9.66 -8.67
N TYR A 363 7.86 -9.26 -9.93
CA TYR A 363 8.71 -10.05 -10.84
C TYR A 363 10.20 -9.99 -10.49
N ALA A 364 10.69 -8.86 -9.96
CA ALA A 364 12.06 -8.78 -9.44
C ALA A 364 12.26 -9.68 -8.21
N GLU A 365 11.29 -9.71 -7.29
CA GLU A 365 11.30 -10.61 -6.12
C GLU A 365 11.19 -12.08 -6.53
N THR A 366 10.29 -12.41 -7.47
CA THR A 366 10.17 -13.75 -8.06
C THR A 366 11.49 -14.22 -8.70
N TYR A 367 12.19 -13.35 -9.44
CA TYR A 367 13.53 -13.69 -9.96
C TYR A 367 14.56 -13.94 -8.85
N MET A 368 14.53 -13.16 -7.76
CA MET A 368 15.49 -13.35 -6.67
C MET A 368 15.33 -14.70 -5.96
N TRP A 369 14.11 -15.24 -5.91
CA TRP A 369 13.83 -16.60 -5.42
C TRP A 369 14.16 -17.70 -6.43
N THR A 370 13.68 -17.58 -7.66
CA THR A 370 13.70 -18.66 -8.67
C THR A 370 14.96 -18.71 -9.54
N ARG A 371 15.60 -17.55 -9.75
CA ARG A 371 16.62 -17.32 -10.78
C ARG A 371 16.18 -17.59 -12.22
N ASP A 372 14.88 -17.73 -12.48
CA ASP A 372 14.33 -17.89 -13.82
C ASP A 372 14.34 -16.56 -14.60
N HIS A 373 15.17 -16.50 -15.64
CA HIS A 373 15.36 -15.27 -16.43
C HIS A 373 14.07 -14.70 -17.02
N ARG A 374 13.01 -15.49 -17.24
CA ARG A 374 11.72 -14.98 -17.76
C ARG A 374 11.14 -13.88 -16.87
N PHE A 375 11.30 -14.02 -15.54
CA PHE A 375 10.84 -13.02 -14.58
C PHE A 375 11.76 -11.79 -14.52
N LEU A 376 13.08 -11.97 -14.69
CA LEU A 376 14.02 -10.85 -14.81
C LEU A 376 13.73 -10.01 -16.06
N GLU A 377 13.49 -10.66 -17.19
CA GLU A 377 13.17 -10.03 -18.47
C GLU A 377 11.85 -9.27 -18.38
N ALA A 378 10.80 -9.88 -17.83
CA ALA A 378 9.52 -9.22 -17.58
C ALA A 378 9.68 -7.98 -16.70
N ALA A 379 10.37 -8.08 -15.56
CA ALA A 379 10.60 -6.96 -14.66
C ALA A 379 11.42 -5.83 -15.31
N CYS A 380 12.43 -6.15 -16.13
CA CYS A 380 13.19 -5.16 -16.89
C CYS A 380 12.34 -4.45 -17.96
N GLY A 381 11.49 -5.19 -18.68
CA GLY A 381 10.56 -4.65 -19.68
C GLY A 381 9.47 -3.76 -19.07
N LEU A 382 8.93 -4.16 -17.92
CA LEU A 382 7.99 -3.36 -17.12
C LEU A 382 8.65 -2.08 -16.59
N ALA A 383 9.90 -2.18 -16.11
CA ALA A 383 10.65 -1.05 -15.60
C ALA A 383 10.95 -0.03 -16.70
N GLU A 384 11.44 -0.45 -17.88
CA GLU A 384 11.67 0.49 -18.99
C GLU A 384 10.39 1.17 -19.46
N TYR A 385 9.26 0.46 -19.54
CA TYR A 385 7.98 1.09 -19.90
C TYR A 385 7.58 2.17 -18.89
N PHE A 386 7.65 1.87 -17.59
CA PHE A 386 7.39 2.86 -16.52
C PHE A 386 8.32 4.08 -16.65
N LEU A 387 9.62 3.87 -16.89
CA LEU A 387 10.59 4.95 -17.12
C LEU A 387 10.33 5.74 -18.40
N TYR A 388 9.81 5.09 -19.44
CA TYR A 388 9.36 5.76 -20.65
C TYR A 388 8.16 6.68 -20.35
N ARG A 389 7.10 6.17 -19.72
CA ARG A 389 5.90 6.95 -19.36
C ARG A 389 6.22 8.15 -18.45
N LEU A 390 7.15 8.01 -17.50
CA LEU A 390 7.66 9.14 -16.71
C LEU A 390 8.34 10.20 -17.59
N LYS A 391 9.25 9.78 -18.48
CA LYS A 391 10.00 10.70 -19.35
C LYS A 391 9.10 11.41 -20.36
N THR A 392 8.13 10.70 -20.94
CA THR A 392 7.17 11.24 -21.94
C THR A 392 5.89 11.80 -21.34
N SER A 393 5.81 11.92 -20.01
CA SER A 393 4.67 12.59 -19.35
C SER A 393 4.44 14.01 -19.89
N PRO A 394 3.19 14.52 -19.92
CA PRO A 394 2.86 15.83 -20.49
C PRO A 394 3.65 17.03 -19.93
N VAL A 395 3.59 18.18 -20.58
CA VAL A 395 4.38 19.38 -20.22
C VAL A 395 3.99 19.95 -18.85
N CYS A 396 2.70 19.86 -18.48
CA CYS A 396 2.19 20.19 -17.14
C CYS A 396 2.80 19.33 -16.02
N VAL A 397 3.46 18.20 -16.34
CA VAL A 397 4.39 17.51 -15.44
C VAL A 397 5.74 18.24 -15.42
N SER A 398 5.71 19.49 -14.97
CA SER A 398 6.84 20.44 -15.02
C SER A 398 7.87 20.19 -13.91
N CYS A 399 7.42 19.91 -12.69
CA CYS A 399 8.23 19.54 -11.55
C CYS A 399 8.20 18.03 -11.27
N ALA A 400 9.23 17.52 -10.58
CA ALA A 400 9.30 16.16 -10.05
C ALA A 400 8.81 15.03 -10.99
N ARG A 401 9.27 15.07 -12.25
CA ARG A 401 8.83 14.21 -13.36
C ARG A 401 8.94 12.70 -13.08
N TYR A 402 9.77 12.28 -12.13
CA TYR A 402 9.88 10.88 -11.74
C TYR A 402 8.86 10.42 -10.67
N VAL A 403 7.96 11.31 -10.21
CA VAL A 403 6.72 10.92 -9.52
C VAL A 403 5.63 10.62 -10.57
N PRO A 404 5.10 9.39 -10.65
CA PRO A 404 4.16 9.02 -11.70
C PRO A 404 2.82 9.74 -11.57
N LEU A 405 2.15 9.94 -12.72
CA LEU A 405 0.70 10.14 -12.75
C LEU A 405 0.01 8.89 -12.18
N TRP A 406 -1.14 9.05 -11.54
CA TRP A 406 -1.85 7.93 -10.89
C TRP A 406 -2.17 6.77 -11.86
N ASP A 407 -2.52 7.11 -13.08
CA ASP A 407 -2.60 6.23 -14.24
C ASP A 407 -1.96 6.99 -15.41
N PHE A 408 -1.14 6.30 -16.21
CA PHE A 408 -0.37 6.98 -17.24
C PHE A 408 -1.21 7.39 -18.46
N ASP A 409 -2.39 6.80 -18.67
CA ASP A 409 -3.29 7.03 -19.80
C ASP A 409 -4.52 7.86 -19.43
N ALA A 410 -4.68 8.23 -18.15
CA ALA A 410 -5.75 9.11 -17.70
C ALA A 410 -5.62 10.54 -18.27
N PRO A 411 -6.75 11.20 -18.60
CA PRO A 411 -6.74 12.63 -18.90
C PRO A 411 -6.31 13.42 -17.66
N ILE A 412 -5.59 14.52 -17.90
CA ILE A 412 -5.20 15.46 -16.85
C ILE A 412 -6.32 16.51 -16.76
N GLU A 413 -7.18 16.36 -15.74
CA GLU A 413 -8.35 17.24 -15.51
C GLU A 413 -7.93 18.65 -15.05
N ASN A 414 -6.83 18.77 -14.31
CA ASN A 414 -6.21 20.03 -13.91
C ASN A 414 -4.71 20.00 -14.26
N GLU A 415 -4.26 20.90 -15.13
CA GLU A 415 -2.85 21.00 -15.52
C GLU A 415 -1.96 21.65 -14.44
N ASP A 416 -2.51 22.48 -13.56
CA ASP A 416 -1.76 23.09 -12.46
C ASP A 416 -1.47 22.05 -11.35
N GLU A 417 -2.36 21.07 -11.17
CA GLU A 417 -2.24 19.99 -10.17
C GLU A 417 -2.47 18.58 -10.77
N PRO A 418 -1.58 18.07 -11.65
CA PRO A 418 -1.81 16.77 -12.29
C PRO A 418 -1.71 15.63 -11.27
N LEU A 419 -2.77 14.83 -11.18
CA LEU A 419 -2.93 13.81 -10.14
C LEU A 419 -1.82 12.73 -10.17
N ARG A 420 -1.12 12.57 -9.05
CA ARG A 420 0.02 11.66 -8.88
C ARG A 420 -0.31 10.39 -8.12
N ASP A 421 0.61 9.44 -8.14
CA ASP A 421 0.72 8.42 -7.10
C ASP A 421 2.16 8.27 -6.58
N SER A 422 2.47 8.96 -5.49
CA SER A 422 3.78 8.84 -4.82
C SER A 422 4.10 7.41 -4.35
N SER A 423 3.08 6.60 -4.03
CA SER A 423 3.28 5.22 -3.62
C SER A 423 3.81 4.36 -4.78
N ALA A 424 3.23 4.49 -5.98
CA ALA A 424 3.70 3.81 -7.19
C ALA A 424 5.17 4.11 -7.51
N GLY A 425 5.61 5.36 -7.27
CA GLY A 425 7.02 5.75 -7.37
C GLY A 425 7.93 4.94 -6.42
N THR A 426 7.61 4.93 -5.12
CA THR A 426 8.42 4.18 -4.13
C THR A 426 8.43 2.66 -4.36
N ILE A 427 7.31 2.07 -4.77
CA ILE A 427 7.19 0.64 -5.09
C ILE A 427 8.09 0.30 -6.30
N ALA A 428 7.98 1.08 -7.39
CA ALA A 428 8.79 0.87 -8.58
C ALA A 428 10.29 1.05 -8.29
N ALA A 429 10.67 2.00 -7.43
CA ALA A 429 12.04 2.20 -6.99
C ALA A 429 12.60 1.00 -6.20
N ASN A 430 11.80 0.37 -5.32
CA ASN A 430 12.20 -0.86 -4.63
C ASN A 430 12.46 -2.01 -5.63
N GLY A 431 11.55 -2.20 -6.59
CA GLY A 431 11.72 -3.21 -7.65
C GLY A 431 12.95 -2.95 -8.53
N MET A 432 13.18 -1.70 -8.95
CA MET A 432 14.38 -1.32 -9.72
C MET A 432 15.69 -1.47 -8.92
N LEU A 433 15.67 -1.29 -7.60
CA LEU A 433 16.83 -1.55 -6.74
C LEU A 433 17.13 -3.05 -6.60
N LEU A 434 16.11 -3.91 -6.59
CA LEU A 434 16.28 -5.36 -6.70
C LEU A 434 16.80 -5.77 -8.08
N LEU A 435 16.27 -5.19 -9.16
CA LEU A 435 16.77 -5.43 -10.52
C LEU A 435 18.24 -5.04 -10.66
N SER A 436 18.66 -3.95 -10.04
CA SER A 436 20.08 -3.57 -9.99
C SER A 436 20.95 -4.67 -9.38
N GLN A 437 20.54 -5.26 -8.26
CA GLN A 437 21.26 -6.35 -7.59
C GLN A 437 21.28 -7.62 -8.45
N ALA A 438 20.12 -8.02 -8.98
CA ALA A 438 19.96 -9.15 -9.88
C ALA A 438 20.90 -9.06 -11.09
N LEU A 439 20.87 -7.92 -11.78
CA LEU A 439 21.67 -7.67 -12.98
C LEU A 439 23.16 -7.57 -12.69
N ALA A 440 23.56 -7.01 -11.54
CA ALA A 440 24.96 -7.03 -11.10
C ALA A 440 25.44 -8.47 -10.87
N GLY A 441 24.61 -9.31 -10.24
CA GLY A 441 24.90 -10.72 -9.99
C GLY A 441 25.14 -11.57 -11.26
N ILE A 442 24.56 -11.17 -12.39
CA ILE A 442 24.77 -11.81 -13.71
C ILE A 442 25.67 -11.00 -14.67
N GLY A 443 26.41 -10.00 -14.16
CA GLY A 443 27.40 -9.24 -14.93
C GLY A 443 26.83 -8.19 -15.90
N GLN A 444 25.53 -7.88 -15.85
CA GLN A 444 24.89 -6.83 -16.65
C GLN A 444 25.08 -5.44 -16.02
N THR A 445 26.34 -5.03 -15.81
CA THR A 445 26.72 -3.86 -15.01
C THR A 445 26.08 -2.55 -15.49
N GLN A 446 25.98 -2.30 -16.80
CA GLN A 446 25.41 -1.05 -17.32
C GLN A 446 23.92 -0.93 -17.01
N LEU A 447 23.16 -2.01 -17.20
CA LEU A 447 21.73 -2.03 -16.91
C LEU A 447 21.46 -2.01 -15.39
N SER A 448 22.32 -2.67 -14.61
CA SER A 448 22.31 -2.60 -13.15
C SER A 448 22.50 -1.16 -12.64
N LEU A 449 23.48 -0.42 -13.19
CA LEU A 449 23.73 0.98 -12.85
C LEU A 449 22.56 1.88 -13.27
N ARG A 450 21.98 1.65 -14.46
CA ARG A 450 20.81 2.39 -14.95
C ARG A 450 19.63 2.27 -13.98
N PHE A 451 19.22 1.05 -13.61
CA PHE A 451 18.08 0.87 -12.72
C PHE A 451 18.37 1.39 -11.31
N ARG A 452 19.60 1.25 -10.78
CA ARG A 452 19.98 1.86 -9.48
C ARG A 452 19.84 3.38 -9.49
N ASN A 453 20.45 4.03 -10.49
CA ASN A 453 20.47 5.48 -10.59
C ASN A 453 19.05 6.02 -10.81
N THR A 454 18.20 5.29 -11.55
CA THR A 454 16.82 5.72 -11.78
C THR A 454 15.92 5.44 -10.58
N ALA A 455 16.11 4.36 -9.83
CA ALA A 455 15.44 4.12 -8.56
C ALA A 455 15.74 5.23 -7.55
N LEU A 456 17.01 5.62 -7.42
CA LEU A 456 17.42 6.77 -6.62
C LEU A 456 16.75 8.07 -7.12
N ARG A 457 16.74 8.32 -8.43
CA ARG A 457 16.10 9.52 -8.99
C ARG A 457 14.58 9.57 -8.72
N ILE A 458 13.89 8.44 -8.79
CA ILE A 458 12.46 8.35 -8.44
C ILE A 458 12.25 8.72 -6.97
N VAL A 459 13.06 8.17 -6.06
CA VAL A 459 12.94 8.49 -4.62
C VAL A 459 13.34 9.94 -4.32
N GLN A 460 14.32 10.52 -5.02
CA GLN A 460 14.66 11.94 -4.91
C GLN A 460 13.50 12.86 -5.34
N ASP A 461 12.92 12.64 -6.52
CA ASP A 461 11.75 13.41 -6.96
C ASP A 461 10.56 13.21 -6.01
N THR A 462 10.36 11.98 -5.51
CA THR A 462 9.31 11.67 -4.53
C THR A 462 9.52 12.40 -3.20
N LEU A 463 10.76 12.44 -2.68
CA LEU A 463 11.07 13.22 -1.47
C LEU A 463 10.91 14.73 -1.71
N SER A 464 11.33 15.23 -2.87
CA SER A 464 11.21 16.66 -3.21
C SER A 464 9.77 17.13 -3.41
N PHE A 465 8.86 16.24 -3.82
CA PHE A 465 7.48 16.59 -4.17
C PHE A 465 6.46 16.15 -3.12
N ALA A 466 6.62 14.96 -2.56
CA ALA A 466 5.62 14.31 -1.72
C ALA A 466 6.04 14.16 -0.25
N LEU A 467 7.28 14.42 0.16
CA LEU A 467 7.62 14.37 1.58
C LEU A 467 6.81 15.42 2.35
N ALA A 468 6.07 14.98 3.36
CA ALA A 468 5.25 15.86 4.18
C ALA A 468 6.11 16.93 4.91
N PRO A 469 5.89 18.23 4.68
CA PRO A 469 6.68 19.31 5.28
C PRO A 469 6.47 19.44 6.80
N GLU A 470 5.37 18.90 7.33
CA GLU A 470 5.06 18.85 8.76
C GLU A 470 5.97 17.82 9.44
N LYS A 471 7.12 18.26 9.95
CA LYS A 471 8.12 17.38 10.58
C LYS A 471 7.83 17.12 12.05
N ALA A 472 8.33 15.99 12.53
CA ALA A 472 8.38 15.64 13.95
C ALA A 472 9.83 15.43 14.41
N ARG A 473 10.09 15.56 15.72
CA ARG A 473 11.37 15.22 16.36
C ARG A 473 11.13 14.34 17.58
N LEU A 474 12.14 13.58 18.00
CA LEU A 474 12.09 12.80 19.23
C LEU A 474 12.44 13.67 20.45
N VAL A 475 11.75 13.43 21.56
CA VAL A 475 12.03 14.09 22.85
C VAL A 475 11.98 13.08 24.00
N SER A 476 12.85 13.28 24.99
CA SER A 476 12.86 12.50 26.23
C SER A 476 11.92 13.14 27.25
N GLY A 477 10.81 12.46 27.56
CA GLY A 477 9.86 12.85 28.59
C GLY A 477 10.22 12.29 29.98
N SER A 478 9.28 12.45 30.92
CA SER A 478 9.39 11.90 32.28
C SER A 478 9.61 10.39 32.27
N TYR A 479 10.33 9.88 33.26
CA TYR A 479 10.63 8.44 33.44
C TYR A 479 11.32 7.78 32.23
N HIS A 480 12.10 8.54 31.46
CA HIS A 480 12.78 8.10 30.23
C HIS A 480 11.83 7.60 29.12
N GLN A 481 10.53 7.94 29.19
CA GLN A 481 9.61 7.67 28.08
C GLN A 481 9.95 8.60 26.92
N ILE A 482 10.23 8.04 25.75
CA ILE A 482 10.48 8.84 24.55
C ILE A 482 9.16 9.12 23.86
N ARG A 483 8.96 10.36 23.46
CA ARG A 483 7.80 10.85 22.72
C ARG A 483 8.26 11.53 21.44
N ALA A 484 7.31 11.92 20.61
CA ALA A 484 7.55 12.73 19.44
C ALA A 484 6.69 14.00 19.51
N GLU A 485 7.28 15.12 19.12
CA GLU A 485 6.66 16.44 19.04
C GLU A 485 6.75 16.97 17.61
N GLU A 486 5.78 17.78 17.19
CA GLU A 486 5.86 18.58 15.98
C GLU A 486 7.04 19.57 16.06
N THR A 487 7.77 19.76 14.96
CA THR A 487 8.81 20.80 14.91
C THR A 487 8.21 22.21 14.81
N SER A 488 6.98 22.31 14.31
CA SER A 488 6.21 23.53 14.12
C SER A 488 4.85 23.35 14.79
N PRO A 489 4.46 24.19 15.76
CA PRO A 489 3.12 24.13 16.36
C PRO A 489 2.02 24.20 15.29
N GLU A 490 0.87 23.58 15.58
CA GLU A 490 -0.37 23.65 14.79
C GLU A 490 -0.33 23.04 13.37
N ARG A 491 0.83 22.57 12.88
CA ARG A 491 0.95 21.83 11.60
C ARG A 491 1.35 20.37 11.85
N ARG A 492 0.39 19.44 11.74
CA ARG A 492 0.58 17.99 11.87
C ARG A 492 0.32 17.28 10.55
N TYR A 493 1.11 16.25 10.27
CA TYR A 493 0.84 15.22 9.27
C TYR A 493 1.57 13.96 9.71
N ASP A 494 0.87 12.88 10.01
CA ASP A 494 1.45 11.64 10.56
C ASP A 494 2.06 10.73 9.49
N GLY A 495 1.64 10.89 8.23
CA GLY A 495 2.25 10.22 7.09
C GLY A 495 3.64 10.76 6.76
N MET A 496 4.42 9.99 6.02
CA MET A 496 5.70 10.40 5.44
C MET A 496 5.47 11.03 4.06
N LEU A 497 4.66 10.41 3.22
CA LEU A 497 4.33 10.90 1.88
C LEU A 497 2.90 11.44 1.75
N LYS A 498 2.77 12.46 0.91
CA LYS A 498 1.55 13.05 0.37
C LYS A 498 1.32 12.56 -1.07
N PHE A 499 0.21 12.94 -1.69
CA PHE A 499 -0.05 12.76 -3.14
C PHE A 499 0.01 11.31 -3.66
N GLY A 500 -0.38 10.34 -2.82
CA GLY A 500 -0.70 8.99 -3.22
C GLY A 500 -2.14 8.89 -3.73
N THR A 501 -2.40 7.99 -4.69
CA THR A 501 -3.75 7.79 -5.26
C THR A 501 -4.11 6.32 -5.26
N ALA A 502 -4.86 5.88 -4.25
CA ALA A 502 -5.28 4.50 -4.13
C ALA A 502 -6.23 4.09 -5.27
N ASN A 503 -7.29 4.86 -5.55
CA ASN A 503 -8.29 4.54 -6.58
C ASN A 503 -8.99 5.81 -7.08
N ASN A 504 -8.76 6.20 -8.34
CA ASN A 504 -9.45 7.33 -8.98
C ASN A 504 -10.32 6.90 -10.18
N ASN A 505 -10.63 5.62 -10.32
CA ASN A 505 -11.49 5.12 -11.40
C ASN A 505 -12.89 5.77 -11.36
N ALA A 506 -13.41 6.17 -12.52
CA ALA A 506 -14.70 6.86 -12.61
C ALA A 506 -15.89 6.06 -12.04
N ASN A 507 -15.82 4.72 -12.10
CA ASN A 507 -16.82 3.78 -11.62
C ASN A 507 -16.55 3.26 -10.19
N ALA A 508 -15.61 3.86 -9.44
CA ALA A 508 -15.46 3.59 -8.01
C ALA A 508 -16.69 4.07 -7.21
N ARG A 509 -16.94 3.46 -6.05
CA ARG A 509 -17.97 3.94 -5.10
C ARG A 509 -17.46 5.19 -4.39
N LYS A 510 -16.27 5.10 -3.81
CA LYS A 510 -15.49 6.22 -3.29
C LYS A 510 -14.18 6.34 -4.07
N ARG A 511 -13.78 7.57 -4.41
CA ARG A 511 -12.46 7.86 -4.98
C ARG A 511 -11.50 8.23 -3.85
N TYR A 512 -10.29 7.70 -3.94
CA TYR A 512 -9.20 7.84 -2.99
C TYR A 512 -7.98 8.36 -3.74
N ALA A 513 -7.86 9.67 -3.82
CA ALA A 513 -6.87 10.40 -4.61
C ALA A 513 -6.25 11.51 -3.76
N ASN A 514 -4.98 11.85 -3.98
CA ASN A 514 -4.25 12.85 -3.17
C ASN A 514 -4.29 12.59 -1.65
N HIS A 515 -4.00 11.36 -1.20
CA HIS A 515 -3.86 11.01 0.22
C HIS A 515 -2.42 10.62 0.56
N GLY A 516 -2.07 10.65 1.84
CA GLY A 516 -0.97 9.82 2.34
C GLY A 516 -1.44 8.37 2.41
N LEU A 517 -0.56 7.43 2.07
CA LEU A 517 -0.90 6.01 1.96
C LEU A 517 0.10 5.19 2.78
N VAL A 518 -0.38 4.40 3.73
CA VAL A 518 0.47 3.62 4.65
C VAL A 518 1.48 2.71 3.95
N TYR A 519 1.12 2.15 2.79
CA TYR A 519 2.02 1.34 1.98
C TYR A 519 3.06 2.19 1.23
N GLY A 520 2.73 3.42 0.81
CA GLY A 520 3.71 4.35 0.24
C GLY A 520 4.79 4.73 1.26
N ASP A 521 4.37 4.98 2.50
CA ASP A 521 5.27 5.22 3.63
C ASP A 521 6.15 4.01 3.93
N TYR A 522 5.57 2.80 3.96
CA TYR A 522 6.32 1.54 4.11
C TYR A 522 7.36 1.36 3.01
N TYR A 523 7.01 1.51 1.73
CA TYR A 523 7.96 1.32 0.63
C TYR A 523 9.02 2.43 0.55
N LEU A 524 8.73 3.65 0.99
CA LEU A 524 9.76 4.68 1.20
C LEU A 524 10.80 4.23 2.25
N VAL A 525 10.31 3.73 3.38
CA VAL A 525 11.16 3.26 4.49
C VAL A 525 11.95 2.02 4.11
N GLU A 526 11.31 1.04 3.48
CA GLU A 526 11.93 -0.20 3.02
C GLU A 526 12.97 0.07 1.92
N PHE A 527 12.80 1.08 1.07
CA PHE A 527 13.85 1.51 0.13
C PHE A 527 15.13 1.92 0.89
N GLY A 528 14.99 2.73 1.94
CA GLY A 528 16.10 3.10 2.83
C GLY A 528 16.72 1.89 3.55
N ASN A 529 15.91 0.92 3.98
CA ASN A 529 16.43 -0.33 4.55
C ASN A 529 17.18 -1.18 3.51
N ARG A 530 16.69 -1.28 2.26
CA ARG A 530 17.37 -2.03 1.18
C ARG A 530 18.71 -1.37 0.80
N LEU A 531 18.82 -0.04 0.81
CA LEU A 531 20.11 0.65 0.67
C LEU A 531 21.10 0.27 1.79
N LEU A 532 20.63 0.20 3.04
CA LEU A 532 21.45 -0.22 4.19
C LEU A 532 21.86 -1.69 4.10
N ARG A 533 20.92 -2.60 3.80
CA ARG A 533 21.16 -4.05 3.65
C ARG A 533 22.15 -4.37 2.53
N THR A 534 22.22 -3.53 1.50
CA THR A 534 23.15 -3.68 0.36
C THR A 534 24.49 -2.94 0.53
N GLY A 535 24.69 -2.23 1.64
CA GLY A 535 25.92 -1.46 1.89
C GLY A 535 26.12 -0.28 0.94
N LEU A 536 25.04 0.22 0.31
CA LEU A 536 25.10 1.37 -0.61
C LEU A 536 25.19 2.72 0.13
N VAL A 537 24.88 2.77 1.43
CA VAL A 537 24.78 4.01 2.23
C VAL A 537 25.52 3.97 3.56
#